data_AF-A0A6J6C2C1-F1
#
_entry.id   AF-A0A6J6C2C1-F1
#
_cell.length_a   1.000
_cell.length_b   1.000
_cell.length_c   1.000
_cell.angle_alpha   90.00
_cell.angle_beta   90.00
_cell.angle_gamma   90.00
#
_symmetry.space_group_name_H-M   'P 1'
#
loop_
_entity.id
_entity.type
_entity.pdbx_description
1 polymer ?
#
loop_
_entity_poly.entity_id
_entity_poly.type
_entity_poly.pdbx_seq_one_letter_code
_entity_poly.pdbx_strand_id
1 'polypeptide(L)'
;MNVKAKVKLLAAIGLSFSLSIPIYTATAAPKGFTDCTSSNSSLNKKLPTTFQEAISKRKCIPFAALQRMGAKKESITALVQVEVLIGPNTKPWFNKVPAALQSVLQLFPNSSQPQMSYFIYYNFKDAAWAKKKLQSLVSPNEYENFLRNENGRVTESNCEEVRKDCFGSKALTAGSGTGFVLLGVPNALNNGDPVADYRFKAGMLEAHEFFHLLQDIPLVGKGLEPLDWPPGWVTEGGAEYIQNGAINKGSFKKYLDFRSRDSSNLYQMKWLYTEKYLAEYLRQSITENRGSQYNSWLSYNLGSRFIEVLVAIKGQESLLQLNYELSTKIGFKQAFEKVYGISWNKAVPILAKVVAKDLTETS
;
A
#
# COMPACT_ATOMS: atom_id res chain seq x y z
N MET A 1 20.14 -0.79 -26.29
CA MET A 1 18.93 -0.01 -26.61
C MET A 1 17.76 -0.67 -25.92
N ASN A 2 17.36 -0.17 -24.74
CA ASN A 2 16.40 -0.84 -23.87
C ASN A 2 15.11 -0.03 -23.77
N VAL A 3 14.04 -0.66 -24.22
CA VAL A 3 12.65 -0.16 -24.20
C VAL A 3 12.16 -0.18 -22.74
N LYS A 4 12.63 0.77 -21.92
CA LYS A 4 12.14 1.03 -20.55
C LYS A 4 11.27 2.29 -20.52
N ALA A 5 10.26 2.34 -21.40
CA ALA A 5 9.29 3.43 -21.42
C ALA A 5 7.90 2.84 -21.56
N LYS A 6 7.28 2.56 -20.42
CA LYS A 6 5.84 2.55 -20.12
C LYS A 6 5.63 1.65 -18.92
N VAL A 7 5.30 2.27 -17.78
CA VAL A 7 4.36 1.84 -16.73
C VAL A 7 4.74 2.52 -15.42
N LYS A 8 3.87 3.45 -14.99
CA LYS A 8 3.53 3.91 -13.62
C LYS A 8 4.69 4.42 -12.73
N LEU A 9 4.60 5.56 -12.05
CA LEU A 9 3.44 6.15 -11.38
C LEU A 9 3.53 7.70 -11.38
N LEU A 10 2.61 8.36 -12.08
CA LEU A 10 2.25 9.76 -11.81
C LEU A 10 1.31 9.76 -10.60
N ALA A 11 1.87 9.78 -9.41
CA ALA A 11 1.19 10.21 -8.19
C ALA A 11 1.59 11.67 -7.93
N ALA A 12 1.05 12.61 -8.71
CA ALA A 12 0.94 14.04 -8.42
C ALA A 12 0.57 14.83 -9.70
N ILE A 13 -0.67 14.69 -10.17
CA ILE A 13 -1.35 15.81 -10.84
C ILE A 13 -2.72 15.90 -10.19
N GLY A 14 -2.84 16.83 -9.24
CA GLY A 14 -4.12 17.23 -8.69
C GLY A 14 -4.94 17.91 -9.77
N LEU A 15 -5.81 17.13 -10.42
CA LEU A 15 -7.02 17.69 -11.01
C LEU A 15 -8.06 17.75 -9.89
N SER A 16 -8.13 18.92 -9.25
CA SER A 16 -9.19 19.28 -8.32
C SER A 16 -10.51 19.32 -9.07
N PHE A 17 -11.31 18.26 -8.96
CA PHE A 17 -12.75 18.40 -9.11
C PHE A 17 -13.28 19.03 -7.82
N SER A 18 -13.58 20.33 -7.89
CA SER A 18 -14.31 21.05 -6.85
C SER A 18 -15.76 20.56 -6.82
N LEU A 19 -15.99 19.42 -6.19
CA LEU A 19 -17.30 19.05 -5.67
C LEU A 19 -17.22 19.20 -4.16
N SER A 20 -18.08 20.04 -3.58
CA SER A 20 -18.21 20.19 -2.14
C SER A 20 -18.60 18.83 -1.54
N ILE A 21 -17.64 18.13 -0.96
CA ILE A 21 -17.85 16.84 -0.31
C ILE A 21 -18.49 17.10 1.07
N PRO A 22 -19.67 16.53 1.37
CA PRO A 22 -20.24 16.64 2.70
C PRO A 22 -19.32 15.92 3.71
N ILE A 23 -19.04 16.60 4.82
CA ILE A 23 -18.26 16.09 5.94
C ILE A 23 -19.06 14.96 6.59
N TYR A 24 -18.64 13.71 6.40
CA TYR A 24 -19.19 12.58 7.13
C TYR A 24 -18.62 12.57 8.56
N THR A 25 -19.48 12.86 9.53
CA THR A 25 -19.22 12.59 10.94
C THR A 25 -19.24 11.07 11.16
N ALA A 26 -18.40 10.61 12.09
CA ALA A 26 -18.21 9.19 12.37
C ALA A 26 -19.53 8.51 12.75
N THR A 27 -20.06 7.69 11.85
CA THR A 27 -21.17 6.78 12.16
C THR A 27 -20.63 5.53 12.84
N ALA A 28 -21.46 4.90 13.67
CA ALA A 28 -21.16 3.63 14.33
C ALA A 28 -20.69 2.58 13.31
N ALA A 29 -19.85 1.62 13.75
CA ALA A 29 -19.43 0.50 12.91
C ALA A 29 -20.66 -0.10 12.22
N PRO A 30 -20.64 -0.29 10.88
CA PRO A 30 -21.81 -0.77 10.14
C PRO A 30 -22.35 -2.05 10.80
N LYS A 31 -23.69 -2.12 10.97
CA LYS A 31 -24.41 -3.22 11.66
C LYS A 31 -24.06 -4.64 11.17
N GLY A 32 -23.37 -4.79 10.02
CA GLY A 32 -22.96 -6.07 9.45
C GLY A 32 -21.71 -6.73 10.07
N PHE A 33 -20.94 -6.04 10.91
CA PHE A 33 -19.66 -6.56 11.44
C PHE A 33 -19.74 -7.18 12.85
N THR A 34 -20.82 -6.93 13.59
CA THR A 34 -21.01 -7.41 14.98
C THR A 34 -21.05 -8.93 15.08
N ASP A 35 -21.50 -9.63 14.04
CA ASP A 35 -21.57 -11.10 14.02
C ASP A 35 -20.19 -11.77 13.92
N CYS A 36 -19.18 -11.01 13.46
CA CYS A 36 -17.82 -11.48 13.21
C CYS A 36 -16.87 -11.27 14.40
N THR A 37 -17.23 -10.45 15.39
CA THR A 37 -16.36 -10.08 16.52
C THR A 37 -16.67 -10.81 17.83
N SER A 38 -17.70 -11.68 17.87
CA SER A 38 -18.09 -12.44 19.07
C SER A 38 -17.06 -13.50 19.46
N SER A 39 -16.64 -13.52 20.72
CA SER A 39 -15.49 -14.29 21.26
C SER A 39 -15.69 -15.81 21.41
N ASN A 40 -16.72 -16.40 20.79
CA ASN A 40 -16.97 -17.85 20.92
C ASN A 40 -16.18 -18.67 19.89
N SER A 41 -15.73 -19.87 20.29
CA SER A 41 -14.98 -20.84 19.47
C SER A 41 -15.60 -21.21 18.11
N SER A 42 -16.86 -20.85 17.88
CA SER A 42 -17.54 -20.85 16.57
C SER A 42 -16.99 -19.84 15.54
N LEU A 43 -16.15 -18.88 15.95
CA LEU A 43 -15.64 -17.80 15.08
C LEU A 43 -14.83 -18.34 13.90
N ASN A 44 -14.05 -19.40 14.11
CA ASN A 44 -13.28 -20.06 13.05
C ASN A 44 -14.18 -20.63 11.93
N LYS A 45 -15.45 -20.96 12.23
CA LYS A 45 -16.42 -21.40 11.20
C LYS A 45 -16.91 -20.22 10.35
N LYS A 46 -16.85 -18.98 10.85
CA LYS A 46 -17.35 -17.76 10.18
C LYS A 46 -16.30 -17.01 9.37
N LEU A 47 -15.01 -17.26 9.57
CA LEU A 47 -13.94 -16.63 8.78
C LEU A 47 -13.74 -17.40 7.45
N PRO A 48 -13.48 -16.70 6.34
CA PRO A 48 -13.12 -17.36 5.09
C PRO A 48 -11.69 -17.89 5.15
N THR A 49 -11.52 -19.15 4.77
CA THR A 49 -10.21 -19.81 4.65
C THR A 49 -9.91 -20.25 3.22
N THR A 50 -10.88 -20.12 2.32
CA THR A 50 -10.78 -20.46 0.90
C THR A 50 -11.45 -19.38 0.04
N PHE A 51 -11.13 -19.37 -1.25
CA PHE A 51 -11.76 -18.46 -2.22
C PHE A 51 -13.26 -18.73 -2.38
N GLN A 52 -13.69 -20.00 -2.29
CA GLN A 52 -15.09 -20.38 -2.37
C GLN A 52 -15.89 -19.81 -1.19
N GLU A 53 -15.32 -19.86 0.01
CA GLU A 53 -15.93 -19.31 1.22
C GLU A 53 -15.95 -17.77 1.22
N ALA A 54 -15.02 -17.11 0.53
CA ALA A 54 -14.89 -15.66 0.55
C ALA A 54 -16.17 -14.93 0.11
N ILE A 55 -16.94 -15.50 -0.83
CA ILE A 55 -18.21 -14.89 -1.28
C ILE A 55 -19.29 -14.96 -0.20
N SER A 56 -19.51 -16.14 0.39
CA SER A 56 -20.57 -16.33 1.40
C SER A 56 -20.21 -15.69 2.74
N LYS A 57 -18.92 -15.67 3.10
CA LYS A 57 -18.39 -15.11 4.35
C LYS A 57 -17.82 -13.70 4.22
N ARG A 58 -18.09 -13.00 3.12
CA ARG A 58 -17.50 -11.68 2.79
C ARG A 58 -17.57 -10.63 3.90
N LYS A 59 -18.68 -10.61 4.66
CA LYS A 59 -18.88 -9.64 5.76
C LYS A 59 -17.82 -9.76 6.86
N CYS A 60 -17.21 -10.94 7.02
CA CYS A 60 -16.16 -11.15 8.02
C CYS A 60 -14.75 -10.99 7.45
N ILE A 61 -14.57 -10.64 6.17
CA ILE A 61 -13.24 -10.47 5.55
C ILE A 61 -12.41 -9.38 6.26
N PRO A 62 -12.91 -8.16 6.53
CA PRO A 62 -12.11 -7.13 7.20
C PRO A 62 -11.62 -7.57 8.57
N PHE A 63 -12.49 -8.26 9.33
CA PHE A 63 -12.13 -8.79 10.64
C PHE A 63 -11.13 -9.95 10.52
N ALA A 64 -11.36 -10.89 9.61
CA ALA A 64 -10.46 -12.01 9.36
C ALA A 64 -9.06 -11.52 8.98
N ALA A 65 -8.98 -10.58 8.04
CA ALA A 65 -7.72 -9.98 7.61
C ALA A 65 -6.99 -9.30 8.78
N LEU A 66 -7.70 -8.49 9.59
CA LEU A 66 -7.09 -7.88 10.77
C LEU A 66 -6.60 -8.92 11.80
N GLN A 67 -7.37 -9.98 12.05
CA GLN A 67 -6.96 -11.05 12.96
C GLN A 67 -5.67 -11.75 12.50
N ARG A 68 -5.49 -11.94 11.18
CA ARG A 68 -4.25 -12.50 10.64
C ARG A 68 -3.02 -11.66 11.00
N MET A 69 -3.15 -10.33 10.98
CA MET A 69 -2.09 -9.41 11.41
C MET A 69 -1.79 -9.45 12.91
N GLY A 70 -2.75 -9.81 13.76
CA GLY A 70 -2.59 -9.89 15.21
C GLY A 70 -2.13 -11.26 15.76
N ALA A 71 -2.08 -12.30 14.92
CA ALA A 71 -1.93 -13.68 15.39
C ALA A 71 -0.49 -14.11 15.74
N LYS A 72 0.54 -13.29 15.46
CA LYS A 72 1.95 -13.65 15.71
C LYS A 72 2.54 -12.89 16.90
N LYS A 73 2.89 -13.64 17.95
CA LYS A 73 3.79 -13.22 19.04
C LYS A 73 5.16 -13.89 18.87
N GLU A 74 5.71 -13.83 17.66
CA GLU A 74 7.09 -14.27 17.42
C GLU A 74 8.06 -13.19 17.91
N SER A 75 9.33 -13.55 18.15
CA SER A 75 10.37 -12.57 18.45
C SER A 75 10.43 -11.55 17.33
N ILE A 76 10.23 -10.28 17.68
CA ILE A 76 10.25 -9.17 16.72
C ILE A 76 11.64 -9.11 16.10
N THR A 77 11.73 -9.19 14.78
CA THR A 77 12.99 -8.94 14.09
C THR A 77 13.43 -7.52 14.40
N ALA A 78 14.61 -7.40 15.01
CA ALA A 78 15.17 -6.11 15.36
C ALA A 78 15.32 -5.26 14.09
N LEU A 79 15.01 -3.97 14.23
CA LEU A 79 15.25 -3.00 13.19
C LEU A 79 16.77 -2.87 13.02
N VAL A 80 17.30 -3.14 11.82
CA VAL A 80 18.75 -3.27 11.59
C VAL A 80 19.46 -1.92 11.69
N GLN A 81 19.11 -0.96 10.83
CA GLN A 81 19.69 0.38 10.86
C GLN A 81 18.78 1.39 10.14
N VAL A 82 18.36 2.43 10.85
CA VAL A 82 17.51 3.51 10.30
C VAL A 82 18.06 4.86 10.70
N GLU A 83 18.23 5.73 9.71
CA GLU A 83 18.60 7.13 9.92
C GLU A 83 17.48 8.04 9.44
N VAL A 84 17.06 8.96 10.31
CA VAL A 84 16.03 9.95 10.00
C VAL A 84 16.72 11.30 9.75
N LEU A 85 16.53 11.82 8.55
CA LEU A 85 17.10 13.06 8.05
C LEU A 85 15.98 14.06 7.84
N ILE A 86 16.09 15.25 8.42
CA ILE A 86 15.05 16.28 8.37
C ILE A 86 15.64 17.55 7.75
N GLY A 87 14.94 18.08 6.75
CA GLY A 87 15.31 19.34 6.12
C GLY A 87 15.34 20.51 7.12
N PRO A 88 16.21 21.50 6.93
CA PRO A 88 16.43 22.58 7.90
C PRO A 88 15.20 23.46 8.17
N ASN A 89 14.27 23.56 7.22
CA ASN A 89 13.01 24.30 7.34
C ASN A 89 11.80 23.37 7.59
N THR A 90 12.02 22.07 7.74
CA THR A 90 10.97 21.04 7.76
C THR A 90 10.61 20.65 9.18
N LYS A 91 9.30 20.54 9.44
CA LYS A 91 8.76 20.11 10.74
C LYS A 91 7.79 18.94 10.52
N PRO A 92 8.24 17.69 10.62
CA PRO A 92 7.38 16.53 10.44
C PRO A 92 6.19 16.53 11.41
N TRP A 93 5.02 16.12 10.92
CA TRP A 93 3.82 15.92 11.74
C TRP A 93 3.91 14.66 12.62
N PHE A 94 4.70 13.68 12.19
CA PHE A 94 5.05 12.47 12.92
C PHE A 94 6.57 12.37 13.06
N ASN A 95 7.06 11.98 14.24
CA ASN A 95 8.49 11.94 14.56
C ASN A 95 8.93 10.64 15.24
N LYS A 96 8.10 9.59 15.24
CA LYS A 96 8.39 8.30 15.88
C LYS A 96 8.62 7.21 14.84
N VAL A 97 9.44 7.49 13.83
CA VAL A 97 9.71 6.58 12.69
C VAL A 97 10.02 5.15 13.14
N PRO A 98 10.98 4.89 14.06
CA PRO A 98 11.29 3.52 14.46
C PRO A 98 10.08 2.73 15.00
N ALA A 99 9.13 3.39 15.68
CA ALA A 99 7.94 2.73 16.22
C ALA A 99 6.95 2.31 15.12
N ALA A 100 6.79 3.13 14.07
CA ALA A 100 5.97 2.77 12.91
C ALA A 100 6.57 1.56 12.17
N LEU A 101 7.88 1.59 11.94
CA LEU A 101 8.61 0.52 11.26
C LEU A 101 8.57 -0.78 12.05
N GLN A 102 8.82 -0.73 13.36
CA GLN A 102 8.67 -1.90 14.25
C GLN A 102 7.25 -2.48 14.21
N SER A 103 6.23 -1.63 14.06
CA SER A 103 4.84 -2.09 13.94
C SER A 103 4.61 -2.90 12.65
N VAL A 104 5.28 -2.55 11.55
CA VAL A 104 5.30 -3.33 10.30
C VAL A 104 6.09 -4.63 10.47
N LEU A 105 7.28 -4.59 11.05
CA LEU A 105 8.12 -5.79 11.26
C LEU A 105 7.46 -6.83 12.16
N GLN A 106 6.64 -6.39 13.13
CA GLN A 106 5.82 -7.29 13.93
C GLN A 106 4.82 -8.10 13.09
N LEU A 107 4.40 -7.59 11.92
CA LEU A 107 3.50 -8.31 11.02
C LEU A 107 4.24 -9.33 10.15
N PHE A 108 5.55 -9.12 9.93
CA PHE A 108 6.42 -9.90 9.05
C PHE A 108 7.74 -10.28 9.75
N PRO A 109 7.69 -11.08 10.83
CA PRO A 109 8.89 -11.45 11.58
C PRO A 109 9.97 -12.11 10.70
N ASN A 110 9.58 -12.79 9.60
CA ASN A 110 10.52 -13.50 8.74
C ASN A 110 10.94 -12.71 7.48
N SER A 111 10.53 -11.44 7.34
CA SER A 111 10.89 -10.65 6.16
C SER A 111 12.36 -10.27 6.15
N SER A 112 12.98 -10.32 4.96
CA SER A 112 14.23 -9.61 4.71
C SER A 112 14.00 -8.10 4.78
N GLN A 113 14.93 -7.37 5.38
CA GLN A 113 14.90 -5.91 5.47
C GLN A 113 16.15 -5.32 4.79
N PRO A 114 16.09 -4.06 4.33
CA PRO A 114 17.29 -3.31 4.01
C PRO A 114 18.25 -3.30 5.21
N GLN A 115 19.54 -3.49 4.97
CA GLN A 115 20.56 -3.39 6.03
C GLN A 115 20.70 -1.95 6.53
N MET A 116 20.39 -0.98 5.68
CA MET A 116 20.32 0.44 6.01
C MET A 116 19.12 1.07 5.33
N SER A 117 18.37 1.89 6.05
CA SER A 117 17.28 2.71 5.51
C SER A 117 17.40 4.17 5.92
N TYR A 118 17.27 5.09 4.96
CA TYR A 118 17.22 6.53 5.21
C TYR A 118 15.81 7.06 5.04
N PHE A 119 15.30 7.78 6.04
CA PHE A 119 14.02 8.47 5.98
C PHE A 119 14.27 9.97 5.87
N ILE A 120 14.02 10.55 4.70
CA ILE A 120 14.36 11.93 4.38
C ILE A 120 13.07 12.76 4.32
N TYR A 121 12.83 13.55 5.37
CA TYR A 121 11.71 14.49 5.44
C TYR A 121 12.08 15.84 4.85
N TYR A 122 11.21 16.39 4.01
CA TYR A 122 11.38 17.73 3.47
C TYR A 122 10.04 18.37 3.12
N ASN A 123 9.93 19.67 3.38
CA ASN A 123 8.89 20.52 2.80
C ASN A 123 9.39 21.14 1.48
N PHE A 124 8.57 21.99 0.87
CA PHE A 124 8.88 22.60 -0.43
C PHE A 124 10.18 23.42 -0.42
N LYS A 125 10.50 24.13 0.68
CA LYS A 125 11.73 24.92 0.81
C LYS A 125 12.99 24.03 0.85
N ASP A 126 12.84 22.81 1.35
CA ASP A 126 13.93 21.86 1.52
C ASP A 126 14.01 20.81 0.40
N ALA A 127 13.18 20.88 -0.64
CA ALA A 127 13.20 19.91 -1.74
C ALA A 127 14.58 19.82 -2.42
N ALA A 128 15.24 20.95 -2.65
CA ALA A 128 16.60 20.99 -3.20
C ALA A 128 17.65 20.45 -2.22
N TRP A 129 17.46 20.65 -0.91
CA TRP A 129 18.30 20.06 0.14
C TRP A 129 18.16 18.53 0.15
N ALA A 130 16.93 18.02 0.07
CA ALA A 130 16.65 16.59 0.06
C ALA A 130 17.29 15.90 -1.15
N LYS A 131 17.21 16.55 -2.33
CA LYS A 131 17.89 16.09 -3.55
C LYS A 131 19.39 15.94 -3.33
N LYS A 132 20.06 17.01 -2.84
CA LYS A 132 21.51 16.99 -2.58
C LYS A 132 21.88 15.94 -1.53
N LYS A 133 21.05 15.79 -0.49
CA LYS A 133 21.28 14.78 0.55
C LYS A 133 21.17 13.37 -0.03
N LEU A 134 20.13 13.07 -0.82
CA LEU A 134 20.01 11.78 -1.51
C LEU A 134 21.22 11.51 -2.41
N GLN A 135 21.63 12.49 -3.23
CA GLN A 135 22.82 12.39 -4.09
C GLN A 135 24.11 12.11 -3.31
N SER A 136 24.24 12.63 -2.09
CA SER A 136 25.41 12.36 -1.23
C SER A 136 25.43 10.94 -0.64
N LEU A 137 24.28 10.26 -0.61
CA LEU A 137 24.13 8.93 0.00
C LEU A 137 24.23 7.79 -1.02
N VAL A 138 24.26 8.10 -2.32
CA VAL A 138 24.31 7.11 -3.40
C VAL A 138 25.38 7.47 -4.43
N SER A 139 25.80 6.50 -5.23
CA SER A 139 26.70 6.78 -6.35
C SER A 139 25.99 7.60 -7.44
N PRO A 140 26.72 8.36 -8.29
CA PRO A 140 26.11 9.06 -9.43
C PRO A 140 25.30 8.12 -10.34
N ASN A 141 25.80 6.93 -10.63
CA ASN A 141 25.07 5.94 -11.44
C ASN A 141 23.77 5.48 -10.79
N GLU A 142 23.77 5.32 -9.47
CA GLU A 142 22.56 4.96 -8.73
C GLU A 142 21.54 6.10 -8.75
N TYR A 143 21.98 7.34 -8.59
CA TYR A 143 21.10 8.50 -8.70
C TYR A 143 20.49 8.62 -10.12
N GLU A 144 21.28 8.39 -11.17
CA GLU A 144 20.78 8.33 -12.55
C GLU A 144 19.78 7.17 -12.76
N ASN A 145 19.97 6.05 -12.07
CA ASN A 145 19.00 4.95 -12.08
C ASN A 145 17.67 5.39 -11.45
N PHE A 146 17.70 6.08 -10.30
CA PHE A 146 16.50 6.64 -9.69
C PHE A 146 15.84 7.67 -10.60
N LEU A 147 16.58 8.60 -11.19
CA LEU A 147 16.03 9.57 -12.14
C LEU A 147 15.30 8.90 -13.30
N ARG A 148 15.92 7.89 -13.93
CA ARG A 148 15.30 7.17 -15.04
C ARG A 148 14.02 6.46 -14.63
N ASN A 149 14.00 5.84 -13.45
CA ASN A 149 12.83 5.13 -12.95
C ASN A 149 11.71 6.09 -12.51
N GLU A 150 12.07 7.28 -12.04
CA GLU A 150 11.16 8.31 -11.53
C GLU A 150 10.84 9.42 -12.56
N ASN A 151 10.93 9.11 -13.86
CA ASN A 151 10.64 10.04 -14.96
C ASN A 151 11.35 11.41 -14.83
N GLY A 152 12.60 11.38 -14.37
CA GLY A 152 13.45 12.56 -14.17
C GLY A 152 13.14 13.38 -12.92
N ARG A 153 12.19 12.96 -12.07
CA ARG A 153 11.75 13.71 -10.87
C ARG A 153 11.72 12.80 -9.64
N VAL A 154 12.79 12.84 -8.84
CA VAL A 154 12.93 11.95 -7.68
C VAL A 154 12.29 12.59 -6.44
N THR A 155 12.87 13.67 -5.93
CA THR A 155 12.32 14.40 -4.77
C THR A 155 11.21 15.37 -5.21
N GLU A 156 11.32 15.90 -6.42
CA GLU A 156 10.45 16.93 -6.97
C GLU A 156 9.04 16.42 -7.28
N SER A 157 8.84 15.11 -7.46
CA SER A 157 7.51 14.54 -7.71
C SER A 157 6.63 14.52 -6.45
N ASN A 158 7.23 14.59 -5.26
CA ASN A 158 6.49 14.59 -4.00
C ASN A 158 5.90 15.98 -3.66
N CYS A 159 6.21 16.97 -4.51
CA CYS A 159 5.87 18.36 -4.33
C CYS A 159 5.02 18.89 -5.50
N GLU A 160 4.09 19.78 -5.16
CA GLU A 160 3.25 20.51 -6.12
C GLU A 160 3.76 21.95 -6.23
N GLU A 161 4.28 22.30 -7.40
CA GLU A 161 4.89 23.61 -7.67
C GLU A 161 3.90 24.76 -7.45
N VAL A 162 2.66 24.61 -7.92
CA VAL A 162 1.63 25.67 -7.85
C VAL A 162 1.30 26.03 -6.40
N ARG A 163 1.18 25.04 -5.53
CA ARG A 163 0.87 25.24 -4.11
C ARG A 163 2.11 25.50 -3.26
N LYS A 164 3.31 25.29 -3.81
CA LYS A 164 4.58 25.31 -3.09
C LYS A 164 4.51 24.43 -1.84
N ASP A 165 4.00 23.22 -2.03
CA ASP A 165 3.70 22.29 -0.96
C ASP A 165 4.18 20.88 -1.30
N CYS A 166 4.46 20.06 -0.29
CA CYS A 166 4.89 18.67 -0.48
C CYS A 166 4.06 17.74 0.38
N PHE A 167 3.24 16.91 -0.24
CA PHE A 167 2.35 15.96 0.44
C PHE A 167 2.49 14.54 -0.10
N GLY A 168 3.35 14.33 -1.11
CA GLY A 168 3.67 13.02 -1.64
C GLY A 168 4.80 12.35 -0.87
N SER A 169 4.94 11.05 -1.10
CA SER A 169 6.02 10.23 -0.57
C SER A 169 6.41 9.17 -1.58
N LYS A 170 7.57 8.56 -1.38
CA LYS A 170 7.97 7.35 -2.10
C LYS A 170 9.07 6.59 -1.39
N ALA A 171 9.15 5.31 -1.67
CA ALA A 171 10.27 4.44 -1.36
C ALA A 171 11.12 4.20 -2.60
N LEU A 172 12.44 4.13 -2.41
CA LEU A 172 13.43 3.78 -3.42
C LEU A 172 14.39 2.76 -2.81
N THR A 173 14.78 1.77 -3.58
CA THR A 173 15.76 0.78 -3.14
C THR A 173 16.95 0.77 -4.09
N ALA A 174 18.15 1.05 -3.57
CA ALA A 174 19.36 1.05 -4.36
C ALA A 174 19.77 -0.38 -4.76
N GLY A 175 20.60 -0.51 -5.79
CA GLY A 175 21.16 -1.80 -6.20
C GLY A 175 21.93 -2.55 -5.09
N SER A 176 22.44 -1.83 -4.09
CA SER A 176 23.07 -2.39 -2.88
C SER A 176 22.10 -2.98 -1.86
N GLY A 177 20.78 -2.77 -2.05
CA GLY A 177 19.75 -3.09 -1.06
C GLY A 177 19.57 -2.02 0.03
N THR A 178 20.21 -0.85 -0.09
CA THR A 178 19.93 0.29 0.81
C THR A 178 18.57 0.90 0.46
N GLY A 179 17.74 1.10 1.47
CA GLY A 179 16.42 1.71 1.33
C GLY A 179 16.44 3.23 1.54
N PHE A 180 15.61 3.94 0.80
CA PHE A 180 15.38 5.37 0.95
C PHE A 180 13.88 5.63 0.95
N VAL A 181 13.39 6.35 1.94
CA VAL A 181 12.01 6.83 2.00
C VAL A 181 12.04 8.34 1.97
N LEU A 182 11.43 8.92 0.93
CA LEU A 182 11.35 10.36 0.71
C LEU A 182 9.97 10.83 1.13
N LEU A 183 9.89 11.72 2.13
CA LEU A 183 8.63 12.13 2.76
C LEU A 183 8.42 13.63 2.61
N GLY A 184 7.43 14.00 1.79
CA GLY A 184 6.92 15.36 1.73
C GLY A 184 6.21 15.73 3.03
N VAL A 185 6.56 16.88 3.59
CA VAL A 185 5.89 17.44 4.76
C VAL A 185 5.01 18.62 4.33
N PRO A 186 3.68 18.48 4.41
CA PRO A 186 2.79 19.52 3.92
C PRO A 186 2.78 20.72 4.86
N ASN A 187 2.63 21.91 4.27
CA ASN A 187 2.56 23.19 4.98
C ASN A 187 1.38 23.21 5.98
N ALA A 188 0.28 22.57 5.61
CA ALA A 188 -0.89 22.35 6.46
C ALA A 188 -1.54 21.01 6.09
N LEU A 189 -2.23 20.38 7.04
CA LEU A 189 -3.03 19.22 6.72
C LEU A 189 -4.25 19.63 5.91
N ASN A 190 -4.48 18.92 4.80
CA ASN A 190 -5.61 19.17 3.92
C ASN A 190 -6.91 18.72 4.57
N ASN A 191 -7.78 19.67 4.94
CA ASN A 191 -9.10 19.38 5.53
C ASN A 191 -10.05 18.62 4.57
N GLY A 192 -9.78 18.63 3.26
CA GLY A 192 -10.53 17.87 2.26
C GLY A 192 -10.04 16.43 2.05
N ASP A 193 -8.93 16.04 2.67
CA ASP A 193 -8.44 14.67 2.65
C ASP A 193 -8.91 13.94 3.93
N PRO A 194 -9.84 12.97 3.81
CA PRO A 194 -10.52 12.37 4.96
C PRO A 194 -9.59 11.53 5.83
N VAL A 195 -8.36 11.24 5.37
CA VAL A 195 -7.36 10.45 6.10
C VAL A 195 -6.05 11.20 6.33
N ALA A 196 -5.99 12.53 6.13
CA ALA A 196 -4.77 13.31 6.32
C ALA A 196 -4.17 13.15 7.73
N ASP A 197 -5.00 13.19 8.78
CA ASP A 197 -4.52 12.99 10.16
C ASP A 197 -3.94 11.58 10.36
N TYR A 198 -4.58 10.56 9.82
CA TYR A 198 -4.06 9.18 9.85
C TYR A 198 -2.70 9.10 9.15
N ARG A 199 -2.63 9.62 7.92
CA ARG A 199 -1.43 9.56 7.09
C ARG A 199 -0.24 10.28 7.74
N PHE A 200 -0.42 11.53 8.15
CA PHE A 200 0.70 12.39 8.55
C PHE A 200 1.00 12.41 10.04
N LYS A 201 0.06 12.06 10.93
CA LYS A 201 0.29 12.14 12.40
C LYS A 201 0.42 10.79 13.10
N ALA A 202 -0.02 9.69 12.47
CA ALA A 202 -0.10 8.39 13.15
C ALA A 202 1.06 7.43 12.85
N GLY A 203 1.94 7.77 11.90
CA GLY A 203 2.99 6.86 11.43
C GLY A 203 2.57 5.96 10.27
N MET A 204 1.39 6.20 9.69
CA MET A 204 0.87 5.36 8.59
C MET A 204 1.67 5.56 7.30
N LEU A 205 2.00 6.80 6.93
CA LEU A 205 2.79 7.06 5.72
C LEU A 205 4.17 6.39 5.80
N GLU A 206 4.81 6.45 6.97
CA GLU A 206 6.08 5.79 7.22
C GLU A 206 5.96 4.26 7.13
N ALA A 207 4.87 3.69 7.67
CA ALA A 207 4.60 2.26 7.58
C ALA A 207 4.32 1.82 6.13
N HIS A 208 3.60 2.63 5.36
CA HIS A 208 3.31 2.43 3.94
C HIS A 208 4.60 2.34 3.13
N GLU A 209 5.42 3.39 3.21
CA GLU A 209 6.66 3.46 2.44
C GLU A 209 7.70 2.44 2.90
N PHE A 210 7.75 2.14 4.20
CA PHE A 210 8.63 1.08 4.70
C PHE A 210 8.23 -0.30 4.17
N PHE A 211 6.92 -0.56 4.02
CA PHE A 211 6.47 -1.82 3.45
C PHE A 211 6.90 -1.99 1.98
N HIS A 212 6.98 -0.90 1.21
CA HIS A 212 7.56 -0.95 -0.13
C HIS A 212 9.02 -1.42 -0.11
N LEU A 213 9.82 -1.01 0.88
CA LEU A 213 11.19 -1.53 1.01
C LEU A 213 11.21 -3.05 1.26
N LEU A 214 10.29 -3.58 2.06
CA LEU A 214 10.17 -5.03 2.27
C LEU A 214 9.72 -5.77 0.99
N GLN A 215 8.86 -5.14 0.19
CA GLN A 215 8.43 -5.64 -1.11
C GLN A 215 9.59 -5.66 -2.13
N ASP A 216 10.45 -4.66 -2.10
CA ASP A 216 11.52 -4.45 -3.09
C ASP A 216 12.74 -5.33 -2.86
N ILE A 217 13.15 -5.53 -1.60
CA ILE A 217 14.36 -6.29 -1.27
C ILE A 217 14.50 -7.65 -2.00
N PRO A 218 13.46 -8.51 -2.08
CA PRO A 218 13.59 -9.76 -2.84
C PRO A 218 13.78 -9.56 -4.36
N LEU A 219 13.38 -8.41 -4.90
CA LEU A 219 13.36 -8.09 -6.33
C LEU A 219 14.66 -7.40 -6.81
N VAL A 220 15.36 -6.69 -5.92
CA VAL A 220 16.57 -5.94 -6.23
C VAL A 220 17.66 -6.85 -6.82
N GLY A 221 18.33 -6.36 -7.87
CA GLY A 221 19.44 -7.06 -8.52
C GLY A 221 19.04 -8.29 -9.35
N LYS A 222 17.76 -8.63 -9.45
CA LYS A 222 17.29 -9.82 -10.19
C LYS A 222 17.20 -9.60 -11.70
N GLY A 223 17.26 -8.37 -12.19
CA GLY A 223 17.10 -8.06 -13.63
C GLY A 223 15.72 -8.49 -14.14
N LEU A 224 14.67 -8.09 -13.43
CA LEU A 224 13.28 -8.42 -13.74
C LEU A 224 12.82 -7.72 -15.03
N GLU A 225 12.08 -8.44 -15.86
CA GLU A 225 11.39 -7.86 -17.01
C GLU A 225 10.17 -7.06 -16.55
N PRO A 226 9.64 -6.12 -17.37
CA PRO A 226 8.51 -5.29 -16.97
C PRO A 226 7.30 -6.04 -16.44
N LEU A 227 7.03 -7.27 -16.90
CA LEU A 227 5.89 -8.10 -16.45
C LEU A 227 6.18 -8.99 -15.23
N ASP A 228 7.43 -9.10 -14.81
CA ASP A 228 7.83 -9.79 -13.57
C ASP A 228 7.56 -8.94 -12.32
N TRP A 229 7.37 -7.62 -12.49
CA TRP A 229 7.03 -6.75 -11.38
C TRP A 229 5.58 -6.96 -10.89
N PRO A 230 5.33 -6.84 -9.58
CA PRO A 230 3.97 -6.90 -9.05
C PRO A 230 3.08 -5.80 -9.70
N PRO A 231 1.80 -6.09 -9.97
CA PRO A 231 0.88 -5.08 -10.46
C PRO A 231 0.61 -4.04 -9.38
N GLY A 232 0.33 -2.79 -9.78
CA GLY A 232 0.20 -1.67 -8.83
C GLY A 232 -0.81 -1.88 -7.71
N TRP A 233 -1.90 -2.65 -7.92
CA TRP A 233 -2.85 -2.94 -6.84
C TRP A 233 -2.30 -3.87 -5.76
N VAL A 234 -1.28 -4.69 -6.09
CA VAL A 234 -0.54 -5.50 -5.11
C VAL A 234 0.48 -4.64 -4.38
N THR A 235 1.22 -3.80 -5.11
CA THR A 235 2.23 -2.91 -4.53
C THR A 235 1.58 -1.89 -3.59
N GLU A 236 0.75 -1.00 -4.14
CA GLU A 236 0.12 0.10 -3.42
C GLU A 236 -0.98 -0.39 -2.49
N GLY A 237 -1.86 -1.28 -2.96
CA GLY A 237 -2.93 -1.82 -2.14
C GLY A 237 -2.41 -2.66 -0.97
N GLY A 238 -1.24 -3.30 -1.15
CA GLY A 238 -0.52 -4.00 -0.10
C GLY A 238 -0.03 -3.03 0.98
N ALA A 239 0.66 -1.97 0.57
CA ALA A 239 1.14 -0.93 1.48
C ALA A 239 0.00 -0.19 2.20
N GLU A 240 -1.08 0.13 1.48
CA GLU A 240 -2.30 0.77 2.00
C GLU A 240 -2.99 -0.10 3.07
N TYR A 241 -3.07 -1.41 2.84
CA TYR A 241 -3.59 -2.37 3.81
C TYR A 241 -2.67 -2.49 5.04
N ILE A 242 -1.36 -2.61 4.81
CA ILE A 242 -0.37 -2.78 5.88
C ILE A 242 -0.23 -1.53 6.76
N GLN A 243 -0.29 -0.31 6.22
CA GLN A 243 -0.26 0.88 7.05
C GLN A 243 -1.42 0.94 8.05
N ASN A 244 -2.63 0.56 7.60
CA ASN A 244 -3.80 0.50 8.47
C ASN A 244 -3.63 -0.59 9.52
N GLY A 245 -3.22 -1.78 9.08
CA GLY A 245 -2.97 -2.91 9.94
C GLY A 245 -1.92 -2.66 11.02
N ALA A 246 -0.74 -2.18 10.63
CA ALA A 246 0.38 -1.95 11.53
C ALA A 246 0.02 -0.98 12.67
N ILE A 247 -0.65 0.13 12.32
CA ILE A 247 -0.95 1.21 13.27
C ILE A 247 -2.25 0.93 14.05
N ASN A 248 -3.29 0.38 13.41
CA ASN A 248 -4.60 0.19 14.03
C ASN A 248 -4.88 -1.24 14.51
N LYS A 249 -3.92 -2.17 14.48
CA LYS A 249 -4.20 -3.59 14.79
C LYS A 249 -4.87 -3.86 16.14
N GLY A 250 -4.58 -3.03 17.15
CA GLY A 250 -5.18 -3.14 18.48
C GLY A 250 -6.65 -2.70 18.55
N SER A 251 -7.23 -2.15 17.48
CA SER A 251 -8.60 -1.63 17.47
C SER A 251 -9.26 -1.85 16.12
N PHE A 252 -10.12 -2.87 16.03
CA PHE A 252 -10.93 -3.12 14.84
C PHE A 252 -11.82 -1.91 14.46
N LYS A 253 -12.26 -1.13 15.46
CA LYS A 253 -13.00 0.12 15.22
C LYS A 253 -12.16 1.14 14.45
N LYS A 254 -10.91 1.40 14.88
CA LYS A 254 -10.01 2.32 14.17
C LYS A 254 -9.62 1.80 12.79
N TYR A 255 -9.39 0.48 12.68
CA TYR A 255 -9.14 -0.18 11.41
C TYR A 255 -10.29 0.06 10.42
N LEU A 256 -11.54 -0.13 10.85
CA LEU A 256 -12.72 0.12 10.02
C LEU A 256 -12.95 1.61 9.71
N ASP A 257 -12.67 2.52 10.64
CA ASP A 257 -12.80 3.96 10.42
C ASP A 257 -11.87 4.43 9.30
N PHE A 258 -10.57 4.07 9.37
CA PHE A 258 -9.63 4.34 8.29
C PHE A 258 -10.10 3.70 6.97
N ARG A 259 -10.41 2.40 7.03
CA ARG A 259 -10.88 1.59 5.90
C ARG A 259 -12.05 2.25 5.16
N SER A 260 -12.97 2.87 5.90
CA SER A 260 -14.16 3.54 5.37
C SER A 260 -13.81 4.89 4.76
N ARG A 261 -13.03 5.73 5.46
CA ARG A 261 -12.64 7.07 5.02
C ARG A 261 -11.80 7.04 3.74
N ASP A 262 -10.82 6.14 3.68
CA ASP A 262 -9.95 5.96 2.52
C ASP A 262 -10.72 5.49 1.26
N SER A 263 -11.79 4.73 1.47
CA SER A 263 -12.66 4.21 0.40
C SER A 263 -13.89 5.08 0.13
N SER A 264 -13.97 6.29 0.68
CA SER A 264 -15.16 7.16 0.59
C SER A 264 -15.58 7.42 -0.86
N ASN A 265 -14.64 7.69 -1.76
CA ASN A 265 -14.89 7.87 -3.19
C ASN A 265 -15.40 6.59 -3.87
N LEU A 266 -14.95 5.40 -3.44
CA LEU A 266 -15.42 4.12 -3.97
C LEU A 266 -16.90 3.91 -3.64
N TYR A 267 -17.31 4.24 -2.42
CA TYR A 267 -18.71 4.13 -1.99
C TYR A 267 -19.62 5.13 -2.72
N GLN A 268 -19.16 6.36 -2.94
CA GLN A 268 -19.89 7.38 -3.70
C GLN A 268 -20.10 6.97 -5.16
N MET A 269 -19.15 6.23 -5.74
CA MET A 269 -19.20 5.73 -7.11
C MET A 269 -19.48 4.22 -7.18
N LYS A 270 -20.13 3.63 -6.16
CA LYS A 270 -20.34 2.17 -6.06
C LYS A 270 -21.01 1.52 -7.28
N TRP A 271 -21.81 2.30 -8.01
CA TRP A 271 -22.47 1.87 -9.25
C TRP A 271 -21.49 1.54 -10.39
N LEU A 272 -20.29 2.12 -10.39
CA LEU A 272 -19.24 1.86 -11.39
C LEU A 272 -18.56 0.50 -11.16
N TYR A 273 -18.36 0.12 -9.90
CA TYR A 273 -17.55 -1.02 -9.48
C TYR A 273 -18.31 -2.36 -9.53
N THR A 274 -18.89 -2.66 -10.69
CA THR A 274 -19.57 -3.93 -10.97
C THR A 274 -18.57 -5.11 -10.98
N GLU A 275 -19.07 -6.35 -10.83
CA GLU A 275 -18.24 -7.56 -10.95
C GLU A 275 -17.44 -7.58 -12.28
N LYS A 276 -18.08 -7.16 -13.38
CA LYS A 276 -17.43 -7.08 -14.71
C LYS A 276 -16.30 -6.05 -14.71
N TYR A 277 -16.57 -4.83 -14.26
CA TYR A 277 -15.58 -3.75 -14.22
C TYR A 277 -14.35 -4.15 -13.39
N LEU A 278 -14.58 -4.71 -12.19
CA LEU A 278 -13.52 -5.15 -11.30
C LEU A 278 -12.71 -6.32 -11.86
N ALA A 279 -13.36 -7.27 -12.53
CA ALA A 279 -12.67 -8.36 -13.19
C ALA A 279 -11.81 -7.88 -14.38
N GLU A 280 -12.29 -6.90 -15.15
CA GLU A 280 -11.52 -6.26 -16.21
C GLU A 280 -10.35 -5.46 -15.66
N TYR A 281 -10.54 -4.68 -14.60
CA TYR A 281 -9.47 -3.96 -13.89
C TYR A 281 -8.33 -4.92 -13.49
N LEU A 282 -8.65 -6.02 -12.83
CA LEU A 282 -7.66 -7.01 -12.41
C LEU A 282 -6.92 -7.62 -13.60
N ARG A 283 -7.64 -8.04 -14.66
CA ARG A 283 -7.02 -8.63 -15.86
C ARG A 283 -6.09 -7.65 -16.56
N GLN A 284 -6.51 -6.39 -16.70
CA GLN A 284 -5.73 -5.35 -17.37
C GLN A 284 -4.52 -4.90 -16.53
N SER A 285 -4.58 -5.02 -15.20
CA SER A 285 -3.48 -4.61 -14.32
C SER A 285 -2.17 -5.40 -14.51
N ILE A 286 -2.23 -6.56 -15.17
CA ILE A 286 -1.09 -7.45 -15.42
C ILE A 286 -0.69 -7.54 -16.90
N THR A 287 -1.27 -6.70 -17.77
CA THR A 287 -0.86 -6.57 -19.18
C THR A 287 0.27 -5.55 -19.32
N GLU A 288 0.86 -5.42 -20.52
CA GLU A 288 1.92 -4.43 -20.79
C GLU A 288 1.49 -2.99 -20.48
N ASN A 289 0.23 -2.65 -20.75
CA ASN A 289 -0.32 -1.32 -20.42
C ASN A 289 -0.64 -1.17 -18.93
N ARG A 290 -0.60 -2.26 -18.16
CA ARG A 290 -0.86 -2.32 -16.70
C ARG A 290 -2.14 -1.60 -16.28
N GLY A 291 -3.16 -1.58 -17.13
CA GLY A 291 -4.39 -0.87 -16.85
C GLY A 291 -4.22 0.65 -16.79
N SER A 292 -3.35 1.24 -17.61
CA SER A 292 -3.12 2.70 -17.69
C SER A 292 -4.38 3.51 -18.00
N GLN A 293 -5.43 2.88 -18.53
CA GLN A 293 -6.74 3.49 -18.72
C GLN A 293 -7.51 3.71 -17.41
N TYR A 294 -7.13 3.04 -16.32
CA TYR A 294 -7.75 3.19 -15.01
C TYR A 294 -7.06 4.28 -14.20
N ASN A 295 -7.84 4.96 -13.36
CA ASN A 295 -7.32 5.90 -12.40
C ASN A 295 -6.30 5.20 -11.47
N SER A 296 -5.09 5.75 -11.36
CA SER A 296 -4.00 5.19 -10.55
C SER A 296 -4.35 5.07 -9.06
N TRP A 297 -5.23 5.95 -8.54
CA TRP A 297 -5.72 5.88 -7.15
C TRP A 297 -6.45 4.57 -6.83
N LEU A 298 -7.01 3.89 -7.83
CA LEU A 298 -7.62 2.57 -7.62
C LEU A 298 -6.60 1.49 -7.22
N SER A 299 -5.30 1.69 -7.48
CA SER A 299 -4.28 0.78 -6.97
C SER A 299 -4.14 0.82 -5.44
N TYR A 300 -4.54 1.93 -4.79
CA TYR A 300 -4.49 2.12 -3.34
C TYR A 300 -5.76 1.60 -2.67
N ASN A 301 -6.83 2.40 -2.66
CA ASN A 301 -8.05 2.10 -1.92
C ASN A 301 -8.76 0.84 -2.44
N LEU A 302 -8.96 0.70 -3.75
CA LEU A 302 -9.59 -0.48 -4.34
C LEU A 302 -8.64 -1.69 -4.28
N GLY A 303 -7.35 -1.48 -4.55
CA GLY A 303 -6.31 -2.52 -4.39
C GLY A 303 -6.29 -3.12 -3.00
N SER A 304 -6.36 -2.29 -1.96
CA SER A 304 -6.40 -2.74 -0.56
C SER A 304 -7.61 -3.63 -0.26
N ARG A 305 -8.75 -3.47 -0.96
CA ARG A 305 -9.91 -4.37 -0.83
C ARG A 305 -9.59 -5.78 -1.31
N PHE A 306 -8.92 -5.89 -2.46
CA PHE A 306 -8.51 -7.20 -2.97
C PHE A 306 -7.46 -7.84 -2.06
N ILE A 307 -6.52 -7.05 -1.56
CA ILE A 307 -5.50 -7.50 -0.61
C ILE A 307 -6.14 -8.01 0.68
N GLU A 308 -7.14 -7.32 1.22
CA GLU A 308 -7.87 -7.76 2.42
C GLU A 308 -8.50 -9.15 2.22
N VAL A 309 -9.08 -9.44 1.05
CA VAL A 309 -9.61 -10.78 0.72
C VAL A 309 -8.50 -11.83 0.72
N LEU A 310 -7.37 -11.53 0.07
CA LEU A 310 -6.24 -12.46 -0.03
C LEU A 310 -5.62 -12.75 1.33
N VAL A 311 -5.44 -11.73 2.17
CA VAL A 311 -4.90 -11.87 3.52
C VAL A 311 -5.88 -12.62 4.42
N ALA A 312 -7.18 -12.39 4.33
CA ALA A 312 -8.16 -13.17 5.09
C ALA A 312 -8.01 -14.69 4.83
N ILE A 313 -7.78 -15.07 3.57
CA ILE A 313 -7.65 -16.46 3.11
C ILE A 313 -6.27 -17.05 3.47
N LYS A 314 -5.17 -16.37 3.17
CA LYS A 314 -3.81 -16.92 3.26
C LYS A 314 -2.92 -16.36 4.36
N GLY A 315 -3.34 -15.29 5.02
CA GLY A 315 -2.52 -14.55 5.99
C GLY A 315 -1.61 -13.52 5.32
N GLN A 316 -1.12 -12.56 6.11
CA GLN A 316 -0.38 -11.40 5.63
C GLN A 316 0.96 -11.76 4.99
N GLU A 317 1.61 -12.82 5.45
CA GLU A 317 2.89 -13.31 4.90
C GLU A 317 2.80 -13.62 3.41
N SER A 318 1.61 -13.95 2.90
CA SER A 318 1.39 -14.22 1.48
C SER A 318 1.71 -13.02 0.58
N LEU A 319 1.70 -11.80 1.14
CA LEU A 319 2.01 -10.58 0.40
C LEU A 319 3.50 -10.55 0.01
N LEU A 320 4.40 -10.73 0.98
CA LEU A 320 5.84 -10.78 0.69
C LEU A 320 6.24 -12.08 -0.01
N GLN A 321 5.59 -13.21 0.30
CA GLN A 321 5.82 -14.46 -0.44
C GLN A 321 5.58 -14.27 -1.95
N LEU A 322 4.57 -13.50 -2.35
CA LEU A 322 4.33 -13.20 -3.76
C LEU A 322 5.51 -12.47 -4.40
N ASN A 323 6.11 -11.50 -3.70
CA ASN A 323 7.32 -10.82 -4.17
C ASN A 323 8.51 -11.78 -4.29
N TYR A 324 8.70 -12.70 -3.34
CA TYR A 324 9.73 -13.75 -3.45
C TYR A 324 9.50 -14.65 -4.66
N GLU A 325 8.27 -15.07 -4.95
CA GLU A 325 7.97 -15.87 -6.14
C GLU A 325 8.16 -15.08 -7.44
N LEU A 326 7.79 -13.79 -7.46
CA LEU A 326 8.06 -12.92 -8.61
C LEU A 326 9.56 -12.74 -8.87
N SER A 327 10.40 -12.75 -7.83
CA SER A 327 11.85 -12.66 -7.96
C SER A 327 12.47 -13.81 -8.77
N THR A 328 11.75 -14.93 -8.90
CA THR A 328 12.18 -16.09 -9.69
C THR A 328 11.77 -16.00 -11.17
N LYS A 329 11.15 -14.89 -11.60
CA LYS A 329 10.76 -14.61 -13.00
C LYS A 329 9.81 -15.63 -13.63
N ILE A 330 8.97 -16.26 -12.80
CA ILE A 330 7.91 -17.18 -13.28
C ILE A 330 6.66 -16.41 -13.77
N GLY A 331 6.67 -15.08 -13.65
CA GLY A 331 5.55 -14.22 -14.00
C GLY A 331 4.39 -14.26 -13.00
N PHE A 332 3.57 -13.20 -13.04
CA PHE A 332 2.55 -12.96 -12.00
C PHE A 332 1.53 -14.08 -11.84
N LYS A 333 1.02 -14.68 -12.92
CA LYS A 333 -0.04 -15.70 -12.83
C LYS A 333 0.46 -16.96 -12.13
N GLN A 334 1.68 -17.41 -12.42
CA GLN A 334 2.27 -18.60 -11.82
C GLN A 334 2.67 -18.34 -10.37
N ALA A 335 3.28 -17.17 -10.09
CA ALA A 335 3.58 -16.74 -8.73
C ALA A 335 2.31 -16.67 -7.86
N PHE A 336 1.25 -16.06 -8.38
CA PHE A 336 -0.05 -16.00 -7.71
C PHE A 336 -0.60 -17.40 -7.41
N GLU A 337 -0.57 -18.31 -8.38
CA GLU A 337 -1.08 -19.67 -8.19
C GLU A 337 -0.29 -20.44 -7.13
N LYS A 338 1.04 -20.30 -7.12
CA LYS A 338 1.91 -20.94 -6.12
C LYS A 338 1.63 -20.46 -4.70
N VAL A 339 1.39 -19.16 -4.52
CA VAL A 339 1.09 -18.57 -3.19
C VAL A 339 -0.35 -18.87 -2.75
N TYR A 340 -1.32 -18.71 -3.64
CA TYR A 340 -2.73 -18.73 -3.28
C TYR A 340 -3.41 -20.09 -3.49
N GLY A 341 -2.77 -21.03 -4.20
CA GLY A 341 -3.29 -22.37 -4.47
C GLY A 341 -4.49 -22.37 -5.43
N ILE A 342 -4.66 -21.31 -6.21
CA ILE A 342 -5.71 -21.16 -7.22
C ILE A 342 -5.14 -20.35 -8.39
N SER A 343 -5.44 -20.78 -9.62
CA SER A 343 -4.98 -20.05 -10.79
C SER A 343 -5.58 -18.64 -10.85
N TRP A 344 -4.80 -17.67 -11.32
CA TRP A 344 -5.22 -16.27 -11.45
C TRP A 344 -6.57 -16.13 -12.17
N ASN A 345 -6.76 -16.85 -13.29
CA ASN A 345 -7.98 -16.79 -14.08
C ASN A 345 -9.22 -17.27 -13.31
N LYS A 346 -9.07 -18.23 -12.38
CA LYS A 346 -10.15 -18.71 -11.51
C LYS A 346 -10.38 -17.77 -10.32
N ALA A 347 -9.33 -17.13 -9.81
CA ALA A 347 -9.42 -16.20 -8.68
C ALA A 347 -10.09 -14.86 -9.05
N VAL A 348 -9.79 -14.29 -10.22
CA VAL A 348 -10.33 -12.99 -10.67
C VAL A 348 -11.84 -12.85 -10.51
N PRO A 349 -12.70 -13.75 -11.04
CA PRO A 349 -14.15 -13.60 -10.90
C PRO A 349 -14.60 -13.67 -9.43
N ILE A 350 -13.92 -14.45 -8.59
CA ILE A 350 -14.23 -14.54 -7.16
C ILE A 350 -13.89 -13.22 -6.46
N LEU A 351 -12.67 -12.72 -6.66
CA LEU A 351 -12.21 -11.45 -6.07
C LEU A 351 -13.11 -10.29 -6.48
N ALA A 352 -13.41 -10.17 -7.78
CA ALA A 352 -14.30 -9.14 -8.30
C ALA A 352 -15.69 -9.20 -7.67
N LYS A 353 -16.26 -10.41 -7.54
CA LYS A 353 -17.57 -10.63 -6.92
C LYS A 353 -17.60 -10.27 -5.44
N VAL A 354 -16.58 -10.67 -4.69
CA VAL A 354 -16.45 -10.35 -3.26
C VAL A 354 -16.42 -8.84 -3.06
N VAL A 355 -15.53 -8.14 -3.78
CA VAL A 355 -15.34 -6.70 -3.61
C VAL A 355 -16.53 -5.88 -4.14
N ALA A 356 -17.12 -6.25 -5.27
CA ALA A 356 -18.34 -5.60 -5.77
C ALA A 356 -19.48 -5.67 -4.72
N LYS A 357 -19.66 -6.85 -4.12
CA LYS A 357 -20.66 -7.04 -3.06
C LYS A 357 -20.31 -6.28 -1.78
N ASP A 358 -19.05 -6.26 -1.37
CA ASP A 358 -18.61 -5.47 -0.21
C ASP A 358 -18.96 -3.99 -0.41
N LEU A 359 -18.60 -3.39 -1.56
CA LEU A 359 -18.85 -1.98 -1.86
C LEU A 359 -20.34 -1.60 -1.94
N THR A 360 -21.21 -2.57 -2.26
CA THR A 360 -22.64 -2.34 -2.45
C THR A 360 -23.49 -2.63 -1.21
N GLU A 361 -23.05 -3.55 -0.36
CA GLU A 361 -23.78 -4.01 0.83
C GLU A 361 -23.32 -3.36 2.14
N THR A 362 -22.16 -2.69 2.17
CA THR A 362 -21.62 -2.03 3.38
C THR A 362 -21.85 -0.51 3.43
N SER A 363 -22.62 0.04 2.49
CA SER A 363 -23.04 1.46 2.48
C SER A 363 -24.20 1.73 3.44
#